data_AF-A0A8D8WME7-F1
#
_entry.id   AF-A0A8D8WME7-F1
#
_cell.length_a   1.000
_cell.length_b   1.000
_cell.length_c   1.000
_cell.angle_alpha   90.00
_cell.angle_beta   90.00
_cell.angle_gamma   90.00
#
_symmetry.space_group_name_H-M   'P 1'
#
loop_
_entity.id
_entity.type
_entity.pdbx_description
1 polymer ?
#
loop_
_entity_poly.entity_id
_entity_poly.type
_entity_poly.pdbx_seq_one_letter_code
_entity_poly.pdbx_strand_id
1 'polypeptide(L)'
;MDKGASPTTVLPRFTSIVARFTTRVNRFASRFGSRPLEEKLTHTACFVIVLLLFPYFAKTYISLFVGVTYAAIVVPTLISANSRYPPTPLKHLITPLLEFSPTTMSSLFSQLSSPLLRIERTLLSLPNLCTLLSQLSFFSLSDHLFLSEHRISSLYTLIFYNVLTYCVSYVTELATKESWDMYVTVSETTSIKHLGLTATKLVLEWTKAITFLITVVFLVLVVSLEKALDKYFPTKLYLGVTFLYYIATEKFFVAHFPRLLSRLDLAHIHGMEDVYSPIILRTLTLTLSSLSGLAALFNIPHSLPLFVVLNLVIPYRHLNSVLLPALSAELSILRPYRLASQIELDEWNDICPICLSTLTLARTRVTPCFHLFHGECLRRYLKVVRNDTCPMCKKVLTVY
;
A
#
# COMPACT_ATOMS: atom_id res chain seq x y z
N MET A 1 2.25 -47.31 -22.38
CA MET A 1 2.93 -47.71 -21.14
C MET A 1 4.03 -46.70 -20.90
N ASP A 2 3.84 -45.77 -19.97
CA ASP A 2 4.92 -44.94 -19.46
C ASP A 2 4.70 -44.72 -17.96
N LYS A 3 5.73 -45.06 -17.18
CA LYS A 3 5.65 -45.24 -15.72
C LYS A 3 5.67 -43.88 -15.02
N GLY A 4 4.69 -43.68 -14.14
CA GLY A 4 4.59 -42.52 -13.25
C GLY A 4 5.80 -42.37 -12.32
N ALA A 5 6.31 -41.15 -12.23
CA ALA A 5 7.31 -40.77 -11.24
C ALA A 5 6.67 -40.81 -9.83
N SER A 6 7.28 -41.55 -8.92
CA SER A 6 6.82 -41.68 -7.54
C SER A 6 7.00 -40.35 -6.75
N PRO A 7 6.07 -40.01 -5.84
CA PRO A 7 6.11 -38.79 -5.03
C PRO A 7 7.27 -38.72 -4.02
N THR A 8 8.10 -39.76 -3.92
CA THR A 8 9.20 -39.90 -2.96
C THR A 8 10.51 -39.19 -3.37
N THR A 9 10.61 -38.67 -4.60
CA THR A 9 11.85 -38.05 -5.12
C THR A 9 11.88 -36.50 -5.06
N VAL A 10 10.76 -35.85 -4.74
CA VAL A 10 10.66 -34.38 -4.70
C VAL A 10 11.22 -33.79 -3.40
N LEU A 11 11.04 -34.50 -2.28
CA LEU A 11 11.46 -34.07 -0.94
C LEU A 11 12.99 -33.91 -0.80
N PRO A 12 13.86 -34.83 -1.27
CA PRO A 12 15.32 -34.70 -1.12
C PRO A 12 15.94 -33.61 -2.01
N ARG A 13 15.32 -33.27 -3.15
CA ARG A 13 15.79 -32.15 -3.99
C ARG A 13 15.48 -30.81 -3.34
N PHE A 14 14.31 -30.66 -2.73
CA PHE A 14 13.89 -29.45 -2.05
C PHE A 14 14.73 -29.15 -0.80
N THR A 15 15.02 -30.16 0.03
CA THR A 15 15.88 -29.99 1.22
C THR A 15 17.30 -29.56 0.85
N SER A 16 17.84 -30.05 -0.28
CA SER A 16 19.17 -29.64 -0.76
C SER A 16 19.22 -28.18 -1.24
N ILE A 17 18.14 -27.67 -1.85
CA ILE A 17 18.04 -26.29 -2.33
C ILE A 17 17.92 -25.34 -1.13
N VAL A 18 17.08 -25.70 -0.16
CA VAL A 18 16.91 -24.95 1.08
C VAL A 18 18.23 -24.90 1.85
N ALA A 19 18.91 -26.03 2.05
CA ALA A 19 20.20 -26.06 2.76
C ALA A 19 21.26 -25.15 2.10
N ARG A 20 21.37 -25.18 0.76
CA ARG A 20 22.30 -24.30 0.03
C ARG A 20 21.94 -22.82 0.16
N PHE A 21 20.66 -22.50 0.18
CA PHE A 21 20.19 -21.11 0.32
C PHE A 21 20.40 -20.58 1.75
N THR A 22 20.04 -21.34 2.78
CA THR A 22 20.29 -20.99 4.19
C THR A 22 21.78 -20.77 4.45
N THR A 23 22.64 -21.59 3.86
CA THR A 23 24.10 -21.43 3.96
C THR A 23 24.59 -20.12 3.32
N ARG A 24 23.97 -19.67 2.22
CA ARG A 24 24.32 -18.40 1.55
C ARG A 24 23.81 -17.19 2.34
N VAL A 25 22.61 -17.26 2.89
CA VAL A 25 22.04 -16.19 3.73
C VAL A 25 22.85 -16.01 5.01
N ASN A 26 23.22 -17.11 5.68
CA ASN A 26 24.07 -17.04 6.88
C ASN A 26 25.47 -16.45 6.59
N ARG A 27 26.03 -16.75 5.41
CA ARG A 27 27.31 -16.16 4.96
C ARG A 27 27.21 -14.69 4.57
N PHE A 28 26.03 -14.24 4.15
CA PHE A 28 25.75 -12.85 3.83
C PHE A 28 25.50 -12.03 5.10
N ALA A 29 24.75 -12.58 6.06
CA ALA A 29 24.49 -11.98 7.37
C ALA A 29 25.79 -11.79 8.17
N SER A 30 26.69 -12.77 8.17
CA SER A 30 27.96 -12.68 8.91
C SER A 30 28.93 -11.61 8.41
N ARG A 31 28.66 -10.97 7.25
CA ARG A 31 29.48 -9.87 6.71
C ARG A 31 29.02 -8.48 7.18
N PHE A 32 27.83 -8.34 7.74
CA PHE A 32 27.29 -7.04 8.18
C PHE A 32 27.29 -6.97 9.71
N GLY A 33 28.42 -6.60 10.30
CA GLY A 33 28.53 -6.37 11.74
C GLY A 33 27.81 -5.09 12.18
N SER A 34 26.66 -5.21 12.83
CA SER A 34 26.14 -4.31 13.89
C SER A 34 24.75 -4.76 14.39
N ARG A 35 24.67 -4.99 15.71
CA ARG A 35 23.65 -5.81 16.40
C ARG A 35 22.18 -5.33 16.42
N PRO A 36 21.78 -4.07 16.12
CA PRO A 36 20.35 -3.72 16.04
C PRO A 36 19.75 -3.79 14.62
N LEU A 37 20.59 -3.92 13.57
CA LEU A 37 20.14 -4.05 12.19
C LEU A 37 19.89 -5.52 11.81
N GLU A 38 20.62 -6.46 12.45
CA GLU A 38 20.52 -7.90 12.21
C GLU A 38 19.12 -8.47 12.48
N GLU A 39 18.42 -8.05 13.54
CA GLU A 39 17.06 -8.52 13.82
C GLU A 39 16.07 -8.09 12.74
N LYS A 40 16.10 -6.80 12.35
CA LYS A 40 15.21 -6.31 11.28
C LYS A 40 15.53 -6.99 9.95
N LEU A 41 16.82 -7.17 9.63
CA LEU A 41 17.26 -7.76 8.37
C LEU A 41 16.93 -9.26 8.27
N THR A 42 17.12 -10.02 9.35
CA THR A 42 16.80 -11.46 9.42
C THR A 42 15.30 -11.72 9.38
N HIS A 43 14.49 -10.87 10.04
CA HIS A 43 13.04 -10.90 9.88
C HIS A 43 12.64 -10.60 8.43
N THR A 44 13.14 -9.54 7.79
CA THR A 44 12.86 -9.28 6.37
C THR A 44 13.34 -10.41 5.45
N ALA A 45 14.50 -11.01 5.70
CA ALA A 45 15.02 -12.10 4.87
C ALA A 45 14.15 -13.37 4.98
N CYS A 46 13.70 -13.73 6.19
CA CYS A 46 12.74 -14.83 6.38
C CYS A 46 11.39 -14.54 5.72
N PHE A 47 10.90 -13.29 5.81
CA PHE A 47 9.67 -12.89 5.13
C PHE A 47 9.80 -12.90 3.61
N VAL A 48 10.94 -12.49 3.06
CA VAL A 48 11.24 -12.58 1.63
C VAL A 48 11.28 -14.03 1.16
N ILE A 49 11.81 -14.96 1.96
CA ILE A 49 11.78 -16.40 1.65
C ILE A 49 10.32 -16.92 1.64
N VAL A 50 9.51 -16.54 2.62
CA VAL A 50 8.08 -16.89 2.65
C VAL A 50 7.33 -16.29 1.45
N LEU A 51 7.64 -15.04 1.08
CA LEU A 51 7.10 -14.35 -0.09
C LEU A 51 7.49 -15.01 -1.42
N LEU A 52 8.74 -15.44 -1.54
CA LEU A 52 9.25 -16.12 -2.74
C LEU A 52 8.69 -17.54 -2.86
N LEU A 53 8.35 -18.18 -1.74
CA LEU A 53 7.74 -19.51 -1.71
C LEU A 53 6.19 -19.47 -1.80
N PHE A 54 5.57 -18.32 -1.54
CA PHE A 54 4.11 -18.10 -1.61
C PHE A 54 3.47 -18.55 -2.94
N PRO A 55 4.03 -18.23 -4.13
CA PRO A 55 3.48 -18.68 -5.41
C PRO A 55 3.59 -20.21 -5.59
N TYR A 56 4.56 -20.83 -4.93
CA TYR A 56 4.77 -22.28 -4.96
C TYR A 56 3.82 -23.02 -4.02
N PHE A 57 3.39 -22.37 -2.92
CA PHE A 57 2.42 -22.92 -1.98
C PHE A 57 0.98 -22.91 -2.49
N ALA A 58 0.66 -22.08 -3.48
CA ALA A 58 -0.67 -22.01 -4.09
C ALA A 58 -1.06 -23.25 -4.93
N LYS A 59 -0.14 -24.20 -5.14
CA LYS A 59 -0.29 -25.27 -6.14
C LYS A 59 -1.05 -26.52 -5.66
N THR A 60 -1.19 -26.76 -4.34
CA THR A 60 -1.87 -27.95 -3.78
C THR A 60 -2.36 -27.70 -2.34
N TYR A 61 -3.48 -28.31 -1.94
CA TYR A 61 -4.03 -28.28 -0.56
C TYR A 61 -2.99 -28.60 0.52
N ILE A 62 -2.12 -29.58 0.24
CA ILE A 62 -1.03 -30.00 1.12
C ILE A 62 0.00 -28.87 1.27
N SER A 63 0.21 -28.05 0.25
CA SER A 63 1.21 -26.99 0.22
C SER A 63 0.76 -25.73 0.97
N LEU A 64 -0.54 -25.43 1.01
CA LEU A 64 -1.09 -24.35 1.83
C LEU A 64 -1.12 -24.76 3.31
N PHE A 65 -1.49 -26.01 3.61
CA PHE A 65 -1.36 -26.57 4.96
C PHE A 65 0.10 -26.64 5.40
N VAL A 66 1.02 -27.10 4.54
CA VAL A 66 2.48 -27.13 4.78
C VAL A 66 3.05 -25.72 4.86
N GLY A 67 2.57 -24.74 4.10
CA GLY A 67 3.00 -23.35 4.17
C GLY A 67 2.53 -22.66 5.45
N VAL A 68 1.31 -22.96 5.90
CA VAL A 68 0.75 -22.48 7.17
C VAL A 68 1.38 -23.23 8.35
N THR A 69 1.60 -24.54 8.28
CA THR A 69 2.38 -25.28 9.30
C THR A 69 3.84 -24.88 9.27
N TYR A 70 4.44 -24.63 8.12
CA TYR A 70 5.80 -24.10 8.02
C TYR A 70 5.87 -22.69 8.59
N ALA A 71 4.93 -21.79 8.29
CA ALA A 71 4.89 -20.48 8.93
C ALA A 71 4.62 -20.60 10.45
N ALA A 72 3.72 -21.49 10.88
CA ALA A 72 3.36 -21.69 12.28
C ALA A 72 4.40 -22.48 13.09
N ILE A 73 5.28 -23.24 12.44
CA ILE A 73 6.38 -23.99 13.07
C ILE A 73 7.69 -23.23 12.92
N VAL A 74 8.04 -22.81 11.71
CA VAL A 74 9.34 -22.22 11.37
C VAL A 74 9.45 -20.77 11.81
N VAL A 75 8.38 -19.96 11.76
CA VAL A 75 8.46 -18.59 12.28
C VAL A 75 8.60 -18.60 13.81
N PRO A 76 7.81 -19.38 14.58
CA PRO A 76 8.02 -19.50 16.03
C PRO A 76 9.31 -20.21 16.43
N THR A 77 9.79 -21.22 15.68
CA THR A 77 11.07 -21.89 15.97
C THR A 77 12.28 -21.06 15.57
N LEU A 78 12.20 -20.19 14.56
CA LEU A 78 13.26 -19.20 14.27
C LEU A 78 13.27 -18.08 15.32
N ILE A 79 12.08 -17.64 15.78
CA ILE A 79 11.96 -16.67 16.88
C ILE A 79 12.43 -17.29 18.21
N SER A 80 12.13 -18.57 18.46
CA SER A 80 12.58 -19.35 19.63
C SER A 80 14.06 -19.75 19.55
N ALA A 81 14.60 -20.01 18.36
CA ALA A 81 16.03 -20.26 18.19
C ALA A 81 16.87 -19.02 18.52
N ASN A 82 16.27 -17.81 18.44
CA ASN A 82 16.89 -16.55 18.82
C ASN A 82 16.49 -16.06 20.23
N SER A 83 15.58 -16.73 20.93
CA SER A 83 15.14 -16.35 22.29
C SER A 83 15.01 -17.57 23.21
N ARG A 84 15.75 -17.56 24.34
CA ARG A 84 15.93 -18.62 25.34
C ARG A 84 14.64 -19.24 25.95
N TYR A 85 13.75 -19.85 25.17
CA TYR A 85 12.57 -20.54 25.70
C TYR A 85 12.26 -21.86 24.97
N PRO A 86 11.95 -22.95 25.71
CA PRO A 86 11.78 -24.29 25.16
C PRO A 86 10.42 -24.52 24.47
N PRO A 87 10.34 -25.44 23.48
CA PRO A 87 9.18 -25.66 22.61
C PRO A 87 8.11 -26.60 23.22
N THR A 88 7.71 -26.40 24.47
CA THR A 88 6.63 -27.19 25.10
C THR A 88 5.20 -26.88 24.65
N PRO A 89 4.81 -25.66 24.22
CA PRO A 89 3.39 -25.37 23.90
C PRO A 89 2.92 -25.95 22.55
N LEU A 90 3.82 -26.40 21.67
CA LEU A 90 3.46 -26.86 20.32
C LEU A 90 2.82 -28.26 20.31
N LYS A 91 3.17 -29.13 21.27
CA LYS A 91 2.60 -30.48 21.40
C LYS A 91 1.11 -30.47 21.76
N HIS A 92 0.66 -29.48 22.53
CA HIS A 92 -0.75 -29.33 22.90
C HIS A 92 -1.66 -28.86 21.76
N LEU A 93 -1.09 -28.32 20.68
CA LEU A 93 -1.85 -27.83 19.53
C LEU A 93 -2.19 -28.93 18.52
N ILE A 94 -1.39 -30.00 18.47
CA ILE A 94 -1.46 -31.05 17.43
C ILE A 94 -2.43 -32.17 17.81
N THR A 95 -2.57 -32.47 19.10
CA THR A 95 -3.46 -33.53 19.60
C THR A 95 -4.97 -33.29 19.36
N PRO A 96 -5.53 -32.07 19.49
CA PRO A 96 -6.96 -31.85 19.24
C PRO A 96 -7.33 -31.75 17.74
N LEU A 97 -6.36 -31.67 16.83
CA LEU A 97 -6.60 -31.62 15.37
C LEU A 97 -7.03 -32.98 14.78
N LEU A 98 -6.87 -34.08 15.52
CA LEU A 98 -7.19 -35.45 15.09
C LEU A 98 -8.59 -35.92 15.49
N GLU A 99 -9.25 -35.25 16.44
CA GLU A 99 -10.60 -35.61 16.90
C GLU A 99 -11.62 -34.57 16.43
N PHE A 100 -12.27 -34.86 15.30
CA PHE A 100 -13.23 -33.99 14.64
C PHE A 100 -14.58 -33.99 15.40
N SER A 101 -14.77 -33.03 16.31
CA SER A 101 -16.06 -32.75 16.96
C SER A 101 -16.45 -31.26 16.84
N PRO A 102 -17.74 -30.93 16.59
CA PRO A 102 -18.19 -29.56 16.38
C PRO A 102 -18.06 -28.65 17.62
N THR A 103 -18.03 -29.20 18.84
CA THR A 103 -17.77 -28.42 20.06
C THR A 103 -16.29 -28.06 20.22
N THR A 104 -15.39 -28.90 19.70
CA THR A 104 -13.94 -28.64 19.64
C THR A 104 -13.61 -27.55 18.61
N MET A 105 -14.45 -27.36 17.58
CA MET A 105 -14.20 -26.33 16.56
C MET A 105 -14.29 -24.90 17.11
N SER A 106 -15.19 -24.60 18.06
CA SER A 106 -15.30 -23.24 18.62
C SER A 106 -14.14 -22.92 19.59
N SER A 107 -13.67 -23.90 20.35
CA SER A 107 -12.48 -23.76 21.20
C SER A 107 -11.22 -23.64 20.36
N LEU A 108 -11.09 -24.41 19.28
CA LEU A 108 -10.01 -24.26 18.30
C LEU A 108 -10.08 -22.90 17.59
N PHE A 109 -11.25 -22.39 17.23
CA PHE A 109 -11.38 -21.09 16.57
C PHE A 109 -10.96 -19.93 17.49
N SER A 110 -11.35 -20.00 18.76
CA SER A 110 -10.91 -19.02 19.76
C SER A 110 -9.40 -19.12 20.02
N GLN A 111 -8.83 -20.32 20.08
CA GLN A 111 -7.39 -20.52 20.21
C GLN A 111 -6.60 -20.05 18.97
N LEU A 112 -7.08 -20.34 17.74
CA LEU A 112 -6.46 -19.90 16.47
C LEU A 112 -6.63 -18.40 16.20
N SER A 113 -7.67 -17.78 16.74
CA SER A 113 -7.88 -16.34 16.57
C SER A 113 -6.76 -15.52 17.22
N SER A 114 -6.20 -15.99 18.34
CA SER A 114 -5.16 -15.28 19.08
C SER A 114 -3.82 -15.14 18.34
N PRO A 115 -3.22 -16.21 17.73
CA PRO A 115 -2.04 -16.04 16.89
C PRO A 115 -2.35 -15.30 15.59
N LEU A 116 -3.54 -15.49 15.00
CA LEU A 116 -3.93 -14.78 13.78
C LEU A 116 -3.97 -13.25 14.01
N LEU A 117 -4.53 -12.81 15.14
CA LEU A 117 -4.53 -11.41 15.56
C LEU A 117 -3.11 -10.87 15.80
N ARG A 118 -2.19 -11.70 16.33
CA ARG A 118 -0.78 -11.30 16.45
C ARG A 118 -0.13 -11.11 15.08
N ILE A 119 -0.34 -12.06 14.17
CA ILE A 119 0.15 -11.98 12.79
C ILE A 119 -0.41 -10.73 12.11
N GLU A 120 -1.71 -10.48 12.24
CA GLU A 120 -2.38 -9.28 11.71
C GLU A 120 -1.72 -8.00 12.24
N ARG A 121 -1.48 -7.88 13.55
CA ARG A 121 -0.78 -6.72 14.13
C ARG A 121 0.64 -6.57 13.60
N THR A 122 1.38 -7.67 13.48
CA THR A 122 2.74 -7.63 12.89
C THR A 122 2.73 -7.29 11.40
N LEU A 123 1.68 -7.68 10.68
CA LEU A 123 1.56 -7.36 9.26
C LEU A 123 1.17 -5.88 9.09
N LEU A 124 0.29 -5.36 9.94
CA LEU A 124 -0.07 -3.95 10.00
C LEU A 124 1.11 -3.06 10.42
N SER A 125 2.04 -3.55 11.25
CA SER A 125 3.27 -2.81 11.57
C SER A 125 4.26 -2.74 10.41
N LEU A 126 4.09 -3.56 9.37
CA LEU A 126 4.90 -3.60 8.15
C LEU A 126 4.05 -3.21 6.93
N PRO A 127 3.64 -1.94 6.78
CA PRO A 127 2.66 -1.52 5.76
C PRO A 127 3.12 -1.83 4.33
N ASN A 128 4.42 -1.76 4.05
CA ASN A 128 4.99 -2.05 2.72
C ASN A 128 4.86 -3.53 2.36
N LEU A 129 5.05 -4.40 3.36
CA LEU A 129 4.94 -5.84 3.17
C LEU A 129 3.49 -6.24 2.97
N CYS A 130 2.59 -5.68 3.79
CA CYS A 130 1.16 -5.90 3.67
C CYS A 130 0.63 -5.48 2.29
N THR A 131 1.02 -4.28 1.82
CA THR A 131 0.60 -3.78 0.50
C THR A 131 1.12 -4.66 -0.63
N LEU A 132 2.39 -5.08 -0.59
CA LEU A 132 2.97 -5.98 -1.59
C LEU A 132 2.29 -7.35 -1.59
N LEU A 133 1.98 -7.92 -0.41
CA LEU A 133 1.24 -9.19 -0.31
C LEU A 133 -0.20 -9.08 -0.82
N SER A 134 -0.90 -7.98 -0.53
CA SER A 134 -2.23 -7.69 -1.07
C SER A 134 -2.18 -7.54 -2.60
N GLN A 135 -1.22 -6.80 -3.15
CA GLN A 135 -1.02 -6.67 -4.60
C GLN A 135 -0.74 -8.03 -5.26
N LEU A 136 0.20 -8.82 -4.73
CA LEU A 136 0.52 -10.13 -5.27
C LEU A 136 -0.68 -11.08 -5.24
N SER A 137 -1.41 -11.13 -4.13
CA SER A 137 -2.59 -11.99 -4.01
C SER A 137 -3.73 -11.55 -4.93
N PHE A 138 -3.96 -10.24 -5.09
CA PHE A 138 -4.96 -9.70 -6.02
C PHE A 138 -4.60 -9.97 -7.48
N PHE A 139 -3.34 -9.77 -7.86
CA PHE A 139 -2.88 -10.02 -9.23
C PHE A 139 -2.89 -11.50 -9.56
N SER A 140 -2.50 -12.35 -8.60
CA SER A 140 -2.58 -13.81 -8.74
C SER A 140 -4.03 -14.27 -8.94
N LEU A 141 -4.98 -13.72 -8.19
CA LEU A 141 -6.41 -14.00 -8.41
C LEU A 141 -6.90 -13.51 -9.77
N SER A 142 -6.48 -12.30 -10.17
CA SER A 142 -6.85 -11.70 -11.45
C SER A 142 -6.29 -12.49 -12.64
N ASP A 143 -5.05 -12.98 -12.55
CA ASP A 143 -4.47 -13.88 -13.54
C ASP A 143 -5.39 -15.09 -13.73
N HIS A 144 -5.75 -15.73 -12.62
CA HIS A 144 -6.61 -16.90 -12.64
C HIS A 144 -8.02 -16.66 -13.21
N LEU A 145 -8.57 -15.47 -13.01
CA LEU A 145 -9.90 -15.10 -13.50
C LEU A 145 -9.91 -14.74 -14.99
N PHE A 146 -8.89 -14.01 -15.44
CA PHE A 146 -8.88 -13.41 -16.78
C PHE A 146 -7.93 -14.10 -17.77
N LEU A 147 -6.98 -14.90 -17.28
CA LEU A 147 -5.96 -15.60 -18.06
C LEU A 147 -6.00 -17.10 -17.74
N SER A 148 -6.50 -17.90 -18.67
CA SER A 148 -6.68 -19.35 -18.47
C SER A 148 -5.36 -20.14 -18.39
N GLU A 149 -4.23 -19.64 -18.92
CA GLU A 149 -3.04 -20.48 -19.17
C GLU A 149 -1.73 -20.00 -18.51
N HIS A 150 -1.62 -18.76 -18.02
CA HIS A 150 -0.32 -18.17 -17.66
C HIS A 150 -0.13 -17.93 -16.17
N ARG A 151 0.73 -18.75 -15.55
CA ARG A 151 0.94 -18.82 -14.09
C ARG A 151 1.95 -17.83 -13.49
N ILE A 152 2.63 -17.03 -14.32
CA ILE A 152 3.67 -16.08 -13.87
C ILE A 152 3.37 -14.63 -14.31
N SER A 153 2.24 -14.42 -15.01
CA SER A 153 1.83 -13.11 -15.56
C SER A 153 1.82 -12.00 -14.53
N SER A 154 1.22 -12.24 -13.36
CA SER A 154 1.04 -11.28 -12.27
C SER A 154 2.33 -10.64 -11.79
N LEU A 155 3.42 -11.43 -11.67
CA LEU A 155 4.72 -10.91 -11.26
C LEU A 155 5.29 -9.97 -12.31
N TYR A 156 5.17 -10.31 -13.60
CA TYR A 156 5.61 -9.45 -14.69
C TYR A 156 4.80 -8.16 -14.74
N THR A 157 3.46 -8.24 -14.65
CA THR A 157 2.58 -7.07 -14.61
C THR A 157 2.94 -6.15 -13.44
N LEU A 158 3.19 -6.72 -12.26
CA LEU A 158 3.56 -5.94 -11.07
C LEU A 158 4.94 -5.29 -11.20
N ILE A 159 5.94 -6.01 -11.72
CA ILE A 159 7.27 -5.45 -12.00
C ILE A 159 7.17 -4.31 -13.02
N PHE A 160 6.39 -4.52 -14.09
CA PHE A 160 6.15 -3.50 -15.11
C PHE A 160 5.52 -2.24 -14.52
N TYR A 161 4.47 -2.38 -13.70
CA TYR A 161 3.86 -1.24 -13.02
C TYR A 161 4.80 -0.53 -12.05
N ASN A 162 5.63 -1.26 -11.31
CA ASN A 162 6.64 -0.66 -10.44
C ASN A 162 7.68 0.15 -11.21
N VAL A 163 8.13 -0.34 -12.36
CA VAL A 163 9.03 0.43 -13.22
C VAL A 163 8.31 1.65 -13.80
N LEU A 164 7.07 1.52 -14.22
CA LEU A 164 6.27 2.64 -14.71
C LEU A 164 6.12 3.72 -13.63
N THR A 165 5.79 3.35 -12.39
CA THR A 165 5.71 4.26 -11.24
C THR A 165 7.03 4.94 -10.98
N TYR A 166 8.13 4.20 -11.04
CA TYR A 166 9.47 4.75 -10.86
C TYR A 166 9.78 5.81 -11.94
N CYS A 167 9.47 5.53 -13.20
CA CYS A 167 9.60 6.50 -14.29
C CYS A 167 8.73 7.75 -14.07
N VAL A 168 7.47 7.58 -13.69
CA VAL A 168 6.56 8.71 -13.39
C VAL A 168 7.06 9.53 -12.21
N SER A 169 7.53 8.87 -11.15
CA SER A 169 8.11 9.52 -9.98
C SER A 169 9.34 10.34 -10.35
N TYR A 170 10.22 9.77 -11.16
CA TYR A 170 11.41 10.45 -11.64
C TYR A 170 11.08 11.67 -12.51
N VAL A 171 10.15 11.53 -13.46
CA VAL A 171 9.66 12.66 -14.28
C VAL A 171 9.02 13.74 -13.40
N THR A 172 8.25 13.34 -12.40
CA THR A 172 7.62 14.29 -11.45
C THR A 172 8.67 15.02 -10.62
N GLU A 173 9.70 14.33 -10.15
CA GLU A 173 10.83 14.93 -9.41
C GLU A 173 11.59 15.93 -10.30
N LEU A 174 11.84 15.60 -11.57
CA LEU A 174 12.46 16.52 -12.52
C LEU A 174 11.58 17.76 -12.78
N ALA A 175 10.28 17.56 -12.95
CA ALA A 175 9.34 18.65 -13.23
C ALA A 175 9.13 19.58 -12.02
N THR A 176 9.24 19.05 -10.80
CA THR A 176 9.00 19.81 -9.55
C THR A 176 10.25 20.41 -8.93
N LYS A 177 11.44 20.11 -9.48
CA LYS A 177 12.71 20.65 -8.98
C LYS A 177 12.74 22.17 -9.13
N GLU A 178 12.50 22.88 -8.04
CA GLU A 178 12.23 24.32 -7.98
C GLU A 178 13.46 25.17 -8.36
N SER A 179 14.67 24.62 -8.26
CA SER A 179 15.93 25.28 -8.61
C SER A 179 16.42 24.94 -10.02
N TRP A 180 15.53 25.03 -11.00
CA TRP A 180 15.99 25.39 -12.35
C TRP A 180 16.39 26.87 -12.35
N ASP A 181 17.37 27.24 -11.51
CA ASP A 181 18.11 28.47 -11.72
C ASP A 181 18.86 28.28 -13.04
N MET A 182 18.17 28.65 -14.12
CA MET A 182 18.58 28.63 -15.51
C MET A 182 19.67 29.70 -15.75
N TYR A 183 20.44 30.03 -14.72
CA TYR A 183 21.48 31.02 -14.78
C TYR A 183 22.67 30.45 -14.04
N VAL A 184 23.60 29.89 -14.80
CA VAL A 184 24.95 29.64 -14.28
C VAL A 184 25.65 30.99 -14.26
N THR A 185 25.86 31.56 -13.08
CA THR A 185 26.74 32.72 -12.90
C THR A 185 28.19 32.25 -13.07
N VAL A 186 28.94 32.91 -13.95
CA VAL A 186 30.35 32.54 -14.25
C VAL A 186 31.30 32.98 -13.12
N SER A 187 30.87 33.95 -12.31
CA SER A 187 31.58 34.47 -11.13
C SER A 187 30.57 35.02 -10.13
N GLU A 188 30.83 34.89 -8.82
CA GLU A 188 30.01 35.48 -7.74
C GLU A 188 29.88 37.00 -7.85
N THR A 189 30.78 37.66 -8.61
CA THR A 189 30.88 39.12 -8.69
C THR A 189 30.27 39.73 -9.96
N THR A 190 29.82 38.93 -10.93
CA THR A 190 29.34 39.45 -12.22
C THR A 190 27.97 38.89 -12.61
N SER A 191 27.04 39.79 -12.94
CA SER A 191 25.66 39.47 -13.36
C SER A 191 25.52 38.98 -14.80
N ILE A 192 26.62 38.63 -15.47
CA ILE A 192 26.62 38.20 -16.87
C ILE A 192 26.11 36.77 -16.97
N LYS A 193 24.90 36.63 -17.52
CA LYS A 193 24.22 35.35 -17.74
C LYS A 193 24.67 34.74 -19.07
N HIS A 194 25.39 33.63 -19.04
CA HIS A 194 25.70 32.87 -20.26
C HIS A 194 24.51 31.99 -20.67
N LEU A 195 23.71 32.51 -21.59
CA LEU A 195 22.53 31.82 -22.15
C LEU A 195 22.92 30.47 -22.80
N GLY A 196 24.07 30.42 -23.48
CA GLY A 196 24.56 29.20 -24.14
C GLY A 196 24.92 28.06 -23.17
N LEU A 197 25.63 28.36 -22.08
CA LEU A 197 26.01 27.36 -21.05
C LEU A 197 24.78 26.87 -20.27
N THR A 198 23.78 27.73 -20.13
CA THR A 198 22.50 27.36 -19.54
C THR A 198 21.75 26.37 -20.42
N ALA A 199 21.61 26.67 -21.70
CA ALA A 199 20.91 25.81 -22.65
C ALA A 199 21.60 24.44 -22.76
N THR A 200 22.93 24.37 -22.81
CA THR A 200 23.65 23.10 -22.87
C THR A 200 23.52 22.29 -21.58
N LYS A 201 23.57 22.92 -20.39
CA LYS A 201 23.32 22.23 -19.12
C LYS A 201 21.92 21.64 -19.06
N LEU A 202 20.91 22.39 -19.51
CA LEU A 202 19.54 21.91 -19.59
C LEU A 202 19.43 20.72 -20.54
N VAL A 203 19.95 20.85 -21.77
CA VAL A 203 19.95 19.75 -22.74
C VAL A 203 20.67 18.51 -22.21
N LEU A 204 21.79 18.67 -21.49
CA LEU A 204 22.52 17.53 -20.89
C LEU A 204 21.72 16.83 -19.79
N GLU A 205 21.10 17.57 -18.87
CA GLU A 205 20.28 16.97 -17.81
C GLU A 205 19.03 16.28 -18.37
N TRP A 206 18.37 16.88 -19.38
CA TRP A 206 17.26 16.24 -20.07
C TRP A 206 17.70 15.03 -20.88
N THR A 207 18.86 15.07 -21.53
CA THR A 207 19.40 13.91 -22.27
C THR A 207 19.73 12.77 -21.32
N LYS A 208 20.30 13.04 -20.13
CA LYS A 208 20.49 12.02 -19.08
C LYS A 208 19.16 11.41 -18.63
N ALA A 209 18.14 12.24 -18.40
CA ALA A 209 16.82 11.76 -18.02
C ALA A 209 16.17 10.90 -19.10
N ILE A 210 16.24 11.34 -20.36
CA ILE A 210 15.67 10.62 -21.51
C ILE A 210 16.42 9.31 -21.76
N THR A 211 17.76 9.32 -21.71
CA THR A 211 18.57 8.11 -21.88
C THR A 211 18.36 7.12 -20.74
N PHE A 212 18.20 7.60 -19.50
CA PHE A 212 17.82 6.77 -18.36
C PHE A 212 16.42 6.16 -18.56
N LEU A 213 15.44 6.95 -18.97
CA LEU A 213 14.09 6.46 -19.25
C LEU A 213 14.09 5.42 -20.37
N ILE A 214 14.77 5.71 -21.48
CA ILE A 214 14.89 4.79 -22.62
C ILE A 214 15.60 3.51 -22.22
N THR A 215 16.69 3.58 -21.45
CA THR A 215 17.43 2.37 -21.01
C THR A 215 16.63 1.54 -20.03
N VAL A 216 15.89 2.16 -19.10
CA VAL A 216 14.99 1.43 -18.18
C VAL A 216 13.83 0.79 -18.94
N VAL A 217 13.17 1.54 -19.82
CA VAL A 217 12.09 1.01 -20.67
C VAL A 217 12.62 -0.10 -21.56
N PHE A 218 13.76 0.08 -22.22
CA PHE A 218 14.38 -0.93 -23.07
C PHE A 218 14.81 -2.16 -22.28
N LEU A 219 15.37 -2.00 -21.08
CA LEU A 219 15.73 -3.13 -20.22
C LEU A 219 14.50 -3.90 -19.76
N VAL A 220 13.43 -3.21 -19.35
CA VAL A 220 12.14 -3.86 -19.05
C VAL A 220 11.59 -4.55 -20.28
N LEU A 221 11.63 -3.89 -21.43
CA LEU A 221 11.09 -4.39 -22.67
C LEU A 221 11.87 -5.61 -23.11
N VAL A 222 13.20 -5.62 -23.10
CA VAL A 222 14.05 -6.80 -23.38
C VAL A 222 13.83 -7.92 -22.37
N VAL A 223 13.82 -7.63 -21.07
CA VAL A 223 13.61 -8.66 -20.01
C VAL A 223 12.20 -9.24 -20.06
N SER A 224 11.21 -8.44 -20.46
CA SER A 224 9.82 -8.87 -20.59
C SER A 224 9.56 -9.55 -21.94
N LEU A 225 10.21 -9.12 -23.02
CA LEU A 225 10.06 -9.68 -24.36
C LEU A 225 10.68 -11.07 -24.46
N GLU A 226 11.93 -11.22 -24.02
CA GLU A 226 12.72 -12.42 -24.31
C GLU A 226 12.14 -13.69 -23.66
N LYS A 227 11.28 -13.53 -22.62
CA LYS A 227 10.66 -14.65 -21.91
C LYS A 227 9.14 -14.71 -21.97
N ALA A 228 8.43 -13.62 -22.29
CA ALA A 228 6.97 -13.58 -22.21
C ALA A 228 6.24 -13.51 -23.56
N LEU A 229 6.91 -13.06 -24.64
CA LEU A 229 6.15 -12.54 -25.78
C LEU A 229 5.51 -13.59 -26.70
N ASP A 230 5.93 -14.85 -26.65
CA ASP A 230 5.29 -15.86 -27.51
C ASP A 230 3.87 -16.22 -27.06
N LYS A 231 3.47 -15.89 -25.81
CA LYS A 231 2.13 -16.25 -25.29
C LYS A 231 1.44 -15.18 -24.43
N TYR A 232 2.07 -14.06 -24.11
CA TYR A 232 1.48 -13.08 -23.19
C TYR A 232 0.61 -12.03 -23.90
N PHE A 233 -0.71 -12.29 -23.97
CA PHE A 233 -1.71 -11.33 -24.47
C PHE A 233 -2.73 -11.02 -23.37
N PRO A 234 -2.46 -10.07 -22.46
CA PRO A 234 -3.40 -9.72 -21.42
C PRO A 234 -4.66 -9.07 -22.00
N THR A 235 -5.82 -9.52 -21.52
CA THR A 235 -7.11 -8.91 -21.87
C THR A 235 -7.15 -7.46 -21.39
N LYS A 236 -7.76 -6.54 -22.16
CA LYS A 236 -7.88 -5.12 -21.77
C LYS A 236 -8.53 -4.94 -20.38
N LEU A 237 -9.49 -5.80 -20.05
CA LEU A 237 -10.16 -5.83 -18.74
C LEU A 237 -9.19 -6.18 -17.60
N TYR A 238 -8.34 -7.20 -17.79
CA TYR A 238 -7.29 -7.57 -16.83
C TYR A 238 -6.35 -6.39 -16.57
N LEU A 239 -5.87 -5.74 -17.64
CA LEU A 239 -4.99 -4.60 -17.52
C LEU A 239 -5.67 -3.44 -16.78
N GLY A 240 -6.91 -3.10 -17.14
CA GLY A 240 -7.67 -2.03 -16.48
C GLY A 240 -7.90 -2.28 -14.99
N VAL A 241 -8.36 -3.48 -14.60
CA VAL A 241 -8.65 -3.83 -13.20
C VAL A 241 -7.36 -3.87 -12.36
N THR A 242 -6.31 -4.52 -12.85
CA THR A 242 -5.03 -4.61 -12.13
C THR A 242 -4.34 -3.26 -12.02
N PHE A 243 -4.39 -2.43 -13.07
CA PHE A 243 -3.83 -1.08 -13.06
C PHE A 243 -4.56 -0.17 -12.07
N LEU A 244 -5.90 -0.21 -12.05
CA LEU A 244 -6.70 0.58 -11.12
C LEU A 244 -6.43 0.17 -9.66
N TYR A 245 -6.34 -1.14 -9.38
CA TYR A 245 -5.97 -1.64 -8.07
C TYR A 245 -4.55 -1.20 -7.67
N TYR A 246 -3.62 -1.24 -8.62
CA TYR A 246 -2.23 -0.84 -8.40
C TYR A 246 -2.12 0.66 -8.07
N ILE A 247 -2.72 1.54 -8.87
CA ILE A 247 -2.74 2.99 -8.58
C ILE A 247 -3.32 3.27 -7.19
N ALA A 248 -4.38 2.55 -6.79
CA ALA A 248 -5.02 2.76 -5.51
C ALA A 248 -4.20 2.25 -4.30
N THR A 249 -3.21 1.40 -4.52
CA THR A 249 -2.37 0.80 -3.46
C THR A 249 -0.95 1.34 -3.42
N GLU A 250 -0.42 1.80 -4.54
CA GLU A 250 0.95 2.25 -4.69
C GLU A 250 1.20 3.60 -4.00
N LYS A 251 2.29 3.68 -3.23
CA LYS A 251 2.57 4.81 -2.34
C LYS A 251 2.69 6.14 -3.07
N PHE A 252 3.34 6.12 -4.23
CA PHE A 252 3.53 7.31 -5.04
C PHE A 252 2.18 7.94 -5.40
N PHE A 253 1.25 7.16 -5.95
CA PHE A 253 -0.06 7.66 -6.35
C PHE A 253 -0.92 8.03 -5.13
N VAL A 254 -0.89 7.21 -4.07
CA VAL A 254 -1.60 7.51 -2.81
C VAL A 254 -1.17 8.87 -2.22
N ALA A 255 0.12 9.21 -2.27
CA ALA A 255 0.62 10.49 -1.77
C ALA A 255 0.21 11.69 -2.65
N HIS A 256 0.05 11.49 -3.96
CA HIS A 256 -0.36 12.54 -4.89
C HIS A 256 -1.88 12.67 -5.02
N PHE A 257 -2.64 11.67 -4.58
CA PHE A 257 -4.10 11.64 -4.70
C PHE A 257 -4.82 12.82 -4.01
N PRO A 258 -4.45 13.28 -2.79
CA PRO A 258 -5.09 14.46 -2.19
C PRO A 258 -4.97 15.72 -3.06
N ARG A 259 -3.82 15.91 -3.75
CA ARG A 259 -3.62 17.04 -4.67
C ARG A 259 -4.45 16.91 -5.94
N LEU A 260 -4.67 15.69 -6.41
CA LEU A 260 -5.58 15.45 -7.53
C LEU A 260 -7.02 15.75 -7.11
N LEU A 261 -7.40 15.33 -5.90
CA LEU A 261 -8.72 15.52 -5.34
C LEU A 261 -9.02 17.01 -5.08
N SER A 262 -8.04 17.78 -4.65
CA SER A 262 -8.20 19.23 -4.44
C SER A 262 -8.41 19.98 -5.75
N ARG A 263 -7.81 19.52 -6.87
CA ARG A 263 -8.04 20.09 -8.21
C ARG A 263 -9.44 19.83 -8.75
N LEU A 264 -10.12 18.78 -8.31
CA LEU A 264 -11.50 18.48 -8.71
C LEU A 264 -12.53 19.36 -8.02
N ASP A 265 -12.11 20.12 -7.00
CA ASP A 265 -12.93 21.01 -6.16
C ASP A 265 -14.30 20.42 -5.78
N LEU A 266 -14.29 19.17 -5.30
CA LEU A 266 -15.52 18.48 -4.93
C LEU A 266 -16.13 19.11 -3.68
N ALA A 267 -17.33 19.68 -3.85
CA ALA A 267 -18.03 20.42 -2.82
C ALA A 267 -18.23 19.63 -1.50
N HIS A 268 -18.38 18.31 -1.60
CA HIS A 268 -18.66 17.44 -0.46
C HIS A 268 -17.45 17.19 0.46
N ILE A 269 -16.23 17.52 0.01
CA ILE A 269 -14.99 17.12 0.70
C ILE A 269 -14.51 18.17 1.71
N HIS A 270 -15.11 19.37 1.71
CA HIS A 270 -14.92 20.41 2.74
C HIS A 270 -13.46 20.76 3.10
N GLY A 271 -12.52 20.62 2.16
CA GLY A 271 -11.09 20.85 2.45
C GLY A 271 -10.45 19.78 3.35
N MET A 272 -11.01 18.56 3.36
CA MET A 272 -10.49 17.39 4.09
C MET A 272 -9.95 16.33 3.14
N GLU A 273 -9.39 16.74 2.00
CA GLU A 273 -8.87 15.85 0.96
C GLU A 273 -7.85 14.85 1.54
N ASP A 274 -7.01 15.28 2.49
CA ASP A 274 -6.03 14.42 3.16
C ASP A 274 -6.66 13.27 3.96
N VAL A 275 -7.85 13.50 4.52
CA VAL A 275 -8.58 12.53 5.36
C VAL A 275 -9.46 11.63 4.50
N TYR A 276 -10.12 12.20 3.48
CA TYR A 276 -10.96 11.44 2.55
C TYR A 276 -10.17 10.61 1.56
N SER A 277 -9.00 11.09 1.11
CA SER A 277 -8.11 10.39 0.16
C SER A 277 -7.88 8.92 0.54
N PRO A 278 -7.34 8.58 1.73
CA PRO A 278 -7.09 7.19 2.09
C PRO A 278 -8.39 6.38 2.22
N ILE A 279 -9.52 6.99 2.59
CA ILE A 279 -10.82 6.32 2.68
C ILE A 279 -11.35 5.95 1.30
N ILE A 280 -11.30 6.88 0.35
CA ILE A 280 -11.74 6.67 -1.04
C ILE A 280 -10.90 5.57 -1.68
N LEU A 281 -9.56 5.67 -1.58
CA LEU A 281 -8.66 4.67 -2.16
C LEU A 281 -8.85 3.29 -1.53
N ARG A 282 -9.02 3.20 -0.20
CA ARG A 282 -9.27 1.92 0.47
C ARG A 282 -10.62 1.33 0.11
N THR A 283 -11.66 2.15 0.05
CA THR A 283 -12.99 1.72 -0.39
C THR A 283 -12.94 1.21 -1.82
N LEU A 284 -12.23 1.90 -2.72
CA LEU A 284 -11.99 1.45 -4.09
C LEU A 284 -11.29 0.08 -4.11
N THR A 285 -10.19 -0.10 -3.37
CA THR A 285 -9.49 -1.41 -3.31
C THR A 285 -10.37 -2.53 -2.76
N LEU A 286 -11.22 -2.25 -1.77
CA LEU A 286 -12.17 -3.20 -1.21
C LEU A 286 -13.26 -3.58 -2.23
N THR A 287 -13.79 -2.60 -2.98
CA THR A 287 -14.80 -2.87 -4.01
C THR A 287 -14.24 -3.75 -5.14
N LEU A 288 -13.03 -3.43 -5.64
CA LEU A 288 -12.35 -4.22 -6.66
C LEU A 288 -12.03 -5.64 -6.16
N SER A 289 -11.57 -5.75 -4.92
CA SER A 289 -11.27 -7.05 -4.29
C SER A 289 -12.53 -7.88 -4.06
N SER A 290 -13.63 -7.25 -3.65
CA SER A 290 -14.90 -7.92 -3.42
C SER A 290 -15.48 -8.46 -4.73
N LEU A 291 -15.47 -7.64 -5.78
CA LEU A 291 -15.93 -8.05 -7.10
C LEU A 291 -15.09 -9.21 -7.68
N SER A 292 -13.77 -9.12 -7.55
CA SER A 292 -12.86 -10.18 -8.00
C SER A 292 -13.01 -11.46 -7.17
N GLY A 293 -13.16 -11.32 -5.85
CA GLY A 293 -13.43 -12.45 -4.95
C GLY A 293 -14.75 -13.15 -5.25
N LEU A 294 -15.81 -12.38 -5.54
CA LEU A 294 -17.11 -12.89 -5.94
C LEU A 294 -17.06 -13.65 -7.27
N ALA A 295 -16.33 -13.11 -8.26
CA ALA A 295 -16.10 -13.82 -9.53
C ALA A 295 -15.31 -15.13 -9.31
N ALA A 296 -14.35 -15.14 -8.38
CA ALA A 296 -13.51 -16.30 -8.11
C ALA A 296 -14.19 -17.41 -7.31
N LEU A 297 -15.25 -17.10 -6.56
CA LEU A 297 -16.04 -18.07 -5.80
C LEU A 297 -16.51 -19.26 -6.64
N PHE A 298 -16.82 -19.02 -7.93
CA PHE A 298 -17.29 -20.07 -8.84
C PHE A 298 -16.17 -20.92 -9.45
N ASN A 299 -14.96 -20.36 -9.58
CA ASN A 299 -13.89 -20.99 -10.37
C ASN A 299 -12.79 -21.62 -9.52
N ILE A 300 -12.40 -20.99 -8.39
CA ILE A 300 -11.18 -21.37 -7.65
C ILE A 300 -11.38 -21.16 -6.14
N PRO A 301 -12.01 -22.12 -5.44
CA PRO A 301 -12.31 -21.97 -4.01
C PRO A 301 -11.05 -22.04 -3.11
N HIS A 302 -9.94 -22.61 -3.60
CA HIS A 302 -8.80 -22.96 -2.75
C HIS A 302 -7.91 -21.77 -2.34
N SER A 303 -7.72 -20.78 -3.22
CA SER A 303 -6.93 -19.57 -2.92
C SER A 303 -7.76 -18.47 -2.24
N LEU A 304 -9.07 -18.65 -2.17
CA LEU A 304 -10.03 -17.65 -1.71
C LEU A 304 -9.86 -17.24 -0.24
N PRO A 305 -9.62 -18.14 0.74
CA PRO A 305 -9.51 -17.74 2.14
C PRO A 305 -8.38 -16.75 2.40
N LEU A 306 -7.22 -16.99 1.78
CA LEU A 306 -6.04 -16.15 1.92
C LEU A 306 -6.25 -14.79 1.25
N PHE A 307 -6.86 -14.80 0.06
CA PHE A 307 -7.26 -13.57 -0.63
C PHE A 307 -8.24 -12.73 0.20
N VAL A 308 -9.28 -13.36 0.76
CA VAL A 308 -10.28 -12.69 1.62
C VAL A 308 -9.60 -12.07 2.84
N VAL A 309 -8.69 -12.78 3.51
CA VAL A 309 -7.97 -12.23 4.65
C VAL A 309 -7.13 -11.01 4.25
N LEU A 310 -6.29 -11.14 3.22
CA LEU A 310 -5.32 -10.10 2.82
C LEU A 310 -5.96 -8.88 2.14
N ASN A 311 -7.02 -9.06 1.35
CA ASN A 311 -7.58 -8.00 0.51
C ASN A 311 -8.95 -7.49 0.98
N LEU A 312 -9.67 -8.24 1.82
CA LEU A 312 -10.96 -7.81 2.35
C LEU A 312 -10.91 -7.55 3.85
N VAL A 313 -10.58 -8.57 4.66
CA VAL A 313 -10.69 -8.48 6.12
C VAL A 313 -9.71 -7.46 6.70
N ILE A 314 -8.43 -7.54 6.35
CA ILE A 314 -7.41 -6.62 6.89
C ILE A 314 -7.68 -5.17 6.45
N PRO A 315 -7.90 -4.86 5.15
CA PRO A 315 -8.20 -3.49 4.74
C PRO A 315 -9.52 -2.96 5.30
N TYR A 316 -10.56 -3.80 5.40
CA TYR A 316 -11.84 -3.41 6.03
C TYR A 316 -11.67 -3.07 7.50
N ARG A 317 -10.95 -3.91 8.26
CA ARG A 317 -10.67 -3.64 9.67
C ARG A 317 -9.89 -2.34 9.83
N HIS A 318 -8.85 -2.13 9.03
CA HIS A 318 -8.08 -0.89 9.07
C HIS A 318 -8.95 0.34 8.74
N LEU A 319 -9.83 0.23 7.72
CA LEU A 319 -10.78 1.28 7.38
C LEU A 319 -11.70 1.60 8.56
N ASN A 320 -12.28 0.57 9.19
CA ASN A 320 -13.26 0.74 10.26
C ASN A 320 -12.64 1.14 11.62
N SER A 321 -11.44 0.68 11.94
CA SER A 321 -10.81 0.92 13.25
C SER A 321 -9.92 2.16 13.30
N VAL A 322 -9.35 2.58 12.16
CA VAL A 322 -8.40 3.70 12.11
C VAL A 322 -8.96 4.87 11.30
N LEU A 323 -9.36 4.62 10.04
CA LEU A 323 -9.67 5.72 9.12
C LEU A 323 -11.04 6.36 9.38
N LEU A 324 -12.10 5.55 9.58
CA LEU A 324 -13.44 6.07 9.85
C LEU A 324 -13.53 6.83 11.20
N PRO A 325 -12.93 6.34 12.31
CA PRO A 325 -12.90 7.09 13.56
C PRO A 325 -12.08 8.38 13.46
N ALA A 326 -10.98 8.37 12.70
CA ALA A 326 -10.24 9.60 12.43
C ALA A 326 -11.11 10.61 11.67
N LEU A 327 -11.80 10.18 10.60
CA LEU A 327 -12.72 11.05 9.86
C LEU A 327 -13.86 11.57 10.74
N SER A 328 -14.47 10.73 11.58
CA SER A 328 -15.57 11.16 12.44
C SER A 328 -15.11 12.19 13.48
N ALA A 329 -13.90 12.06 14.02
CA ALA A 329 -13.29 13.03 14.92
C ALA A 329 -13.01 14.38 14.23
N GLU A 330 -12.53 14.37 12.98
CA GLU A 330 -12.35 15.60 12.20
C GLU A 330 -13.67 16.28 11.88
N LEU A 331 -14.68 15.47 11.49
CA LEU A 331 -16.02 15.95 11.19
C LEU A 331 -16.71 16.50 12.43
N SER A 332 -16.51 15.92 13.62
CA SER A 332 -17.15 16.43 14.85
C SER A 332 -16.72 17.85 15.21
N ILE A 333 -15.52 18.28 14.79
CA ILE A 333 -15.06 19.67 14.99
C ILE A 333 -15.85 20.63 14.09
N LEU A 334 -16.19 20.21 12.87
CA LEU A 334 -16.83 21.08 11.87
C LEU A 334 -18.35 20.98 11.82
N ARG A 335 -18.92 19.83 12.20
CA ARG A 335 -20.35 19.55 12.22
C ARG A 335 -21.19 20.60 12.94
N PRO A 336 -20.73 21.23 14.04
CA PRO A 336 -21.51 22.25 14.72
C PRO A 336 -21.69 23.55 13.91
N TYR A 337 -20.85 23.78 12.89
CA TYR A 337 -20.88 24.98 12.08
C TYR A 337 -21.60 24.72 10.77
N ARG A 338 -22.62 25.53 10.47
CA ARG A 338 -23.36 25.42 9.21
C ARG A 338 -22.50 25.85 8.01
N LEU A 339 -22.90 25.38 6.83
CA LEU A 339 -22.37 25.90 5.57
C LEU A 339 -22.91 27.32 5.32
N ALA A 340 -22.11 28.13 4.64
CA ALA A 340 -22.53 29.46 4.22
C ALA A 340 -23.44 29.39 2.98
N SER A 341 -24.39 30.32 2.90
CA SER A 341 -25.20 30.53 1.71
C SER A 341 -24.47 31.45 0.72
N GLN A 342 -24.89 31.45 -0.56
CA GLN A 342 -24.29 32.32 -1.57
C GLN A 342 -24.42 33.80 -1.21
N ILE A 343 -25.57 34.20 -0.65
CA ILE A 343 -25.87 35.57 -0.24
C ILE A 343 -24.88 36.05 0.82
N GLU A 344 -24.60 35.21 1.82
CA GLU A 344 -23.65 35.55 2.89
C GLU A 344 -22.20 35.64 2.42
N LEU A 345 -21.84 34.93 1.35
CA LEU A 345 -20.53 35.04 0.72
C LEU A 345 -20.39 36.40 0.02
N ASP A 346 -21.37 36.73 -0.82
CA ASP A 346 -21.41 37.97 -1.59
C ASP A 346 -21.39 39.21 -0.67
N GLU A 347 -22.06 39.15 0.48
CA GLU A 347 -22.06 40.23 1.49
C GLU A 347 -20.73 40.38 2.24
N TRP A 348 -19.95 39.29 2.40
CA TRP A 348 -18.73 39.25 3.22
C TRP A 348 -17.44 39.54 2.44
N ASN A 349 -17.56 39.92 1.16
CA ASN A 349 -16.43 40.22 0.26
C ASN A 349 -15.49 39.00 0.03
N ASP A 350 -16.02 37.78 0.18
CA ASP A 350 -15.39 36.51 -0.21
C ASP A 350 -13.95 36.24 0.27
N ILE A 351 -13.43 36.85 1.33
CA ILE A 351 -12.03 36.59 1.77
C ILE A 351 -12.01 35.91 3.14
N CYS A 352 -11.32 34.78 3.21
CA CYS A 352 -11.10 34.09 4.48
C CYS A 352 -10.05 34.85 5.31
N PRO A 353 -10.37 35.26 6.54
CA PRO A 353 -9.45 36.06 7.37
C PRO A 353 -8.25 35.26 7.93
N ILE A 354 -8.24 33.93 7.80
CA ILE A 354 -7.14 33.08 8.29
C ILE A 354 -6.05 32.90 7.22
N CYS A 355 -6.45 32.53 6.00
CA CYS A 355 -5.51 32.26 4.90
C CYS A 355 -5.41 33.39 3.89
N LEU A 356 -6.30 34.39 3.97
CA LEU A 356 -6.41 35.52 3.05
C LEU A 356 -6.74 35.10 1.60
N SER A 357 -7.28 33.91 1.40
CA SER A 357 -7.73 33.39 0.11
C SER A 357 -9.25 33.50 -0.04
N THR A 358 -9.72 33.43 -1.29
CA THR A 358 -11.15 33.53 -1.62
C THR A 358 -11.98 32.40 -1.01
N LEU A 359 -13.12 32.73 -0.43
CA LEU A 359 -14.13 31.83 0.08
C LEU A 359 -14.87 31.17 -1.08
N THR A 360 -15.23 29.90 -0.89
CA THR A 360 -16.02 29.13 -1.85
C THR A 360 -17.19 28.51 -1.11
N LEU A 361 -18.39 28.53 -1.69
CA LEU A 361 -19.63 28.11 -1.02
C LEU A 361 -19.51 26.73 -0.35
N ALA A 362 -18.91 25.76 -1.04
CA ALA A 362 -18.79 24.40 -0.54
C ALA A 362 -17.78 24.19 0.60
N ARG A 363 -16.80 25.09 0.73
CA ARG A 363 -15.73 24.99 1.74
C ARG A 363 -15.93 25.97 2.89
N THR A 364 -16.95 26.83 2.84
CA THR A 364 -17.10 27.92 3.81
C THR A 364 -18.07 27.55 4.93
N ARG A 365 -17.62 27.78 6.17
CA ARG A 365 -18.37 27.54 7.40
C ARG A 365 -18.68 28.86 8.08
N VAL A 366 -19.90 28.94 8.63
CA VAL A 366 -20.35 30.09 9.41
C VAL A 366 -20.37 29.74 10.88
N THR A 367 -19.66 30.55 11.67
CA THR A 367 -19.66 30.43 13.13
C THR A 367 -20.95 31.00 13.75
N PRO A 368 -21.32 30.64 15.00
CA PRO A 368 -22.49 31.23 15.67
C PRO A 368 -22.41 32.76 15.86
N CYS A 369 -21.20 33.33 15.79
CA CYS A 369 -20.98 34.77 15.79
C CYS A 369 -20.95 35.39 14.39
N PHE A 370 -21.43 34.67 13.37
CA PHE A 370 -21.60 35.08 11.97
C PHE A 370 -20.30 35.40 11.20
N HIS A 371 -19.13 34.99 11.71
CA HIS A 371 -17.89 35.07 10.94
C HIS A 371 -17.73 33.86 10.01
N LEU A 372 -17.27 34.12 8.78
CA LEU A 372 -17.05 33.13 7.72
C LEU A 372 -15.58 32.72 7.60
N PHE A 373 -15.34 31.42 7.42
CA PHE A 373 -14.00 30.86 7.24
C PHE A 373 -14.05 29.64 6.32
N HIS A 374 -12.94 29.29 5.65
CA HIS A 374 -12.81 27.94 5.11
C HIS A 374 -12.88 26.92 6.26
N GLY A 375 -13.61 25.83 6.07
CA GLY A 375 -13.74 24.75 7.04
C GLY A 375 -12.39 24.16 7.44
N GLU A 376 -11.47 24.03 6.49
CA GLU A 376 -10.10 23.59 6.77
C GLU A 376 -9.34 24.56 7.68
N CYS A 377 -9.41 25.87 7.41
CA CYS A 377 -8.76 26.90 8.22
C CYS A 377 -9.34 26.96 9.63
N LEU A 378 -10.67 26.94 9.76
CA LEU A 378 -11.36 26.93 11.05
C LEU A 378 -11.00 25.67 11.86
N ARG A 379 -11.05 24.49 11.23
CA ARG A 379 -10.69 23.21 11.87
C ARG A 379 -9.25 23.23 12.38
N ARG A 380 -8.29 23.67 11.56
CA ARG A 380 -6.88 23.78 11.97
C ARG A 380 -6.72 24.74 13.14
N TYR A 381 -7.38 25.90 13.10
CA TYR A 381 -7.34 26.86 14.19
C TYR A 381 -7.89 26.28 15.50
N LEU A 382 -9.08 25.66 15.48
CA LEU A 382 -9.71 25.09 16.68
C LEU A 382 -8.91 23.96 17.31
N LYS A 383 -8.18 23.18 16.50
CA LYS A 383 -7.26 22.16 17.02
C LYS A 383 -6.08 22.75 17.78
N VAL A 384 -5.58 23.91 17.32
CA VAL A 384 -4.46 24.60 17.96
C VAL A 384 -4.94 25.35 19.20
N VAL A 385 -6.07 26.06 19.09
CA VAL A 385 -6.66 26.88 20.15
C VAL A 385 -7.73 26.07 20.88
N ARG A 386 -7.35 25.41 21.97
CA ARG A 386 -8.19 24.49 22.77
C ARG A 386 -9.44 25.11 23.43
N ASN A 387 -9.69 26.40 23.27
CA ASN A 387 -10.73 27.13 23.98
C ASN A 387 -11.98 27.39 23.13
N ASP A 388 -12.09 26.76 21.95
CA ASP A 388 -13.21 26.91 21.01
C ASP A 388 -13.60 28.38 20.80
N THR A 389 -12.63 29.25 20.50
CA THR A 389 -12.89 30.69 20.32
C THR A 389 -12.91 31.08 18.84
N CYS A 390 -13.69 32.09 18.48
CA CYS A 390 -13.68 32.65 17.14
C CYS A 390 -12.31 33.30 16.84
N PRO A 391 -11.66 33.00 15.70
CA PRO A 391 -10.42 33.65 15.30
C PRO A 391 -10.52 35.18 15.22
N MET A 392 -11.67 35.70 14.78
CA MET A 392 -11.91 37.14 14.57
C MET A 392 -12.31 37.88 15.84
N CYS A 393 -13.40 37.48 16.50
CA CYS A 393 -13.96 38.24 17.63
C CYS A 393 -13.63 37.65 19.01
N LYS A 394 -12.91 36.53 19.08
CA LYS A 394 -12.52 35.82 20.31
C LYS A 394 -13.67 35.35 21.20
N LYS A 395 -14.93 35.49 20.78
CA LYS A 395 -16.10 34.92 21.47
C LYS A 395 -16.01 33.39 21.48
N VAL A 396 -16.45 32.78 22.57
CA VAL A 396 -16.55 31.32 22.68
C VAL A 396 -17.62 30.82 21.71
N LEU A 397 -17.28 29.78 20.95
CA LEU A 397 -18.13 29.11 19.98
C LEU A 397 -18.92 28.01 20.69
N THR A 398 -19.77 28.38 21.64
CA THR A 398 -20.71 27.44 22.24
C THR A 398 -21.82 27.16 21.24
N VAL A 399 -21.94 25.91 20.83
CA VAL A 399 -23.03 25.45 19.98
C VAL A 399 -24.17 25.03 20.91
N TYR A 400 -25.28 25.76 20.85
CA TYR A 400 -26.50 25.48 21.63
C TYR A 400 -27.30 24.32 21.05
#